data_AF-A0A5R9ISC7-F1
#
_entry.id   AF-A0A5R9ISC7-F1
#
_cell.length_a   1.000
_cell.length_b   1.000
_cell.length_c   1.000
_cell.angle_alpha   90.00
_cell.angle_beta   90.00
_cell.angle_gamma   90.00
#
_symmetry.space_group_name_H-M   'P 1'
#
loop_
_entity.id
_entity.type
_entity.pdbx_description
1 polymer ?
#
loop_
_entity_poly.entity_id
_entity_poly.type
_entity_poly.pdbx_seq_one_letter_code
_entity_poly.pdbx_strand_id
1 'polypeptide(L)' 'MPIENHALDIDFPEYAEKIQSLKASDQSFKTQSDEYHQLDKEIRTLEKNNVPTDDEHFNEMKKHRAALKDALYARLKAE' A
#
# COMPACT_ATOMS: atom_id res chain seq x y z
N MET A 1 1.29 20.32 -2.90
CA MET A 1 2.11 19.39 -3.69
C MET A 1 1.21 18.21 -4.01
N PRO A 2 0.95 17.87 -5.28
CA PRO A 2 0.11 16.72 -5.60
C PRO A 2 0.81 15.49 -5.07
N ILE A 3 0.09 14.66 -4.32
CA ILE A 3 0.67 13.53 -3.59
C ILE A 3 1.11 12.52 -4.65
N GLU A 4 2.40 12.53 -4.95
CA GLU A 4 3.00 11.80 -6.06
C GLU A 4 2.84 10.29 -5.86
N ASN A 5 2.02 9.70 -6.75
CA ASN A 5 1.98 8.28 -7.08
C ASN A 5 1.91 7.32 -5.88
N HIS A 6 0.70 7.06 -5.42
CA HIS A 6 0.45 5.99 -4.47
C HIS A 6 0.69 4.63 -5.14
N ALA A 7 1.46 3.76 -4.48
CA ALA A 7 1.68 2.39 -4.94
C ALA A 7 0.36 1.66 -5.27
N LEU A 8 -0.74 2.03 -4.60
CA LEU A 8 -2.08 1.52 -4.87
C LEU A 8 -2.69 1.99 -6.20
N ASP A 9 -2.49 3.26 -6.56
CA ASP A 9 -3.00 3.85 -7.80
C ASP A 9 -2.32 3.24 -9.03
N ILE A 10 -1.04 2.87 -8.87
CA ILE A 10 -0.26 2.15 -9.88
C ILE A 10 -0.69 0.68 -9.98
N ASP A 11 -0.96 0.01 -8.84
CA ASP A 11 -1.38 -1.40 -8.81
C ASP A 11 -2.83 -1.56 -9.34
N PHE A 12 -3.65 -0.53 -9.16
CA PHE A 12 -5.07 -0.52 -9.47
C PHE A 12 -5.49 0.77 -10.21
N PRO A 13 -4.97 1.01 -11.43
CA PRO A 13 -5.26 2.24 -12.18
C PRO A 13 -6.75 2.35 -12.55
N GLU A 14 -7.45 1.22 -12.71
CA GLU A 14 -8.90 1.18 -12.95
C GLU A 14 -9.71 1.70 -11.75
N TYR A 15 -9.15 1.64 -10.54
CA TYR A 15 -9.79 2.10 -9.31
C TYR A 15 -9.21 3.44 -8.82
N ALA A 16 -8.31 4.09 -9.57
CA ALA A 16 -7.63 5.33 -9.16
C ALA A 16 -8.60 6.44 -8.70
N GLU A 17 -9.68 6.67 -9.43
CA GLU A 17 -10.71 7.66 -9.08
C GLU A 17 -11.46 7.28 -7.78
N LYS A 18 -11.73 5.99 -7.60
CA LYS A 18 -12.39 5.45 -6.41
C LYS A 18 -11.47 5.50 -5.18
N ILE A 19 -10.19 5.19 -5.36
CA ILE A 19 -9.13 5.32 -4.34
C ILE A 19 -9.06 6.78 -3.88
N GLN A 20 -9.03 7.75 -4.79
CA GLN A 20 -8.99 9.17 -4.40
C GLN A 20 -10.25 9.59 -3.64
N SER A 21 -11.43 9.17 -4.10
CA SER A 21 -12.71 9.43 -3.43
C SER A 21 -12.73 8.84 -2.01
N LEU A 22 -12.33 7.57 -1.86
CA LEU A 22 -12.24 6.89 -0.57
C LEU A 22 -11.15 7.48 0.33
N LYS A 23 -10.00 7.92 -0.19
CA LYS A 23 -8.99 8.60 0.63
C LYS A 23 -9.45 9.95 1.15
N ALA A 24 -10.35 10.62 0.44
CA ALA A 24 -10.93 11.89 0.86
C ALA A 24 -12.10 11.68 1.85
N SER A 25 -12.90 10.64 1.66
CA SER A 25 -14.11 10.39 2.46
C SER A 25 -13.89 9.43 3.64
N ASP A 26 -13.01 8.44 3.50
CA ASP A 26 -12.70 7.41 4.50
C ASP A 26 -11.27 7.58 5.04
N GLN A 27 -11.19 8.08 6.27
CA GLN A 27 -9.93 8.30 6.98
C GLN A 27 -9.16 6.99 7.22
N SER A 28 -9.86 5.86 7.38
CA SER A 28 -9.23 4.55 7.60
C SER A 28 -8.55 4.09 6.32
N PHE A 29 -9.23 4.22 5.18
CA PHE A 29 -8.68 3.92 3.87
C PHE A 29 -7.44 4.77 3.56
N LYS A 30 -7.49 6.06 3.92
CA LYS A 30 -6.33 6.94 3.81
C LYS A 30 -5.12 6.44 4.60
N THR A 31 -5.31 6.08 5.87
CA THR A 31 -4.23 5.55 6.73
C THR A 31 -3.67 4.24 6.17
N GLN A 32 -4.53 3.30 5.77
CA GLN A 32 -4.11 2.02 5.20
C GLN A 32 -3.34 2.19 3.88
N SER A 33 -3.78 3.12 3.03
CA SER A 33 -3.10 3.43 1.77
C SER A 33 -1.72 4.06 1.99
N ASP A 34 -1.58 4.90 3.01
CA ASP A 34 -0.30 5.50 3.40
C ASP A 34 0.66 4.44 3.95
N GLU A 35 0.16 3.58 4.85
CA GLU A 35 0.94 2.47 5.42
C GLU A 35 1.41 1.51 4.32
N TYR A 36 0.54 1.17 3.36
CA TYR A 36 0.92 0.34 2.21
C TYR A 36 2.05 0.97 1.39
N HIS A 37 1.98 2.29 1.16
CA HIS A 37 3.04 3.02 0.45
C HIS A 37 4.35 2.97 1.24
N GLN A 38 4.31 3.26 2.54
CA GLN A 38 5.50 3.22 3.39
C GLN A 38 6.14 1.84 3.37
N LEU A 39 5.34 0.79 3.51
CA LEU A 39 5.81 -0.59 3.48
C LEU A 39 6.45 -0.96 2.14
N ASP A 40 5.83 -0.61 1.01
CA ASP A 40 6.40 -0.88 -0.32
C ASP A 40 7.75 -0.16 -0.49
N LYS A 41 7.84 1.09 -0.04
CA LYS A 41 9.08 1.87 -0.08
C LYS A 41 10.17 1.25 0.81
N GLU A 42 9.81 0.78 2.00
CA GLU A 42 10.72 0.13 2.94
C GLU A 42 11.22 -1.21 2.38
N ILE A 43 10.33 -2.05 1.87
CA ILE A 43 10.66 -3.30 1.17
C ILE A 43 11.66 -3.02 0.04
N ARG A 44 11.37 -2.08 -0.87
CA ARG A 44 12.29 -1.72 -1.97
C ARG A 44 13.63 -1.22 -1.47
N THR A 45 13.63 -0.48 -0.36
CA THR A 45 14.87 0.04 0.26
C THR A 45 15.69 -1.11 0.80
N LEU A 46 15.08 -2.08 1.48
CA LEU A 46 15.75 -3.26 2.03
C LEU A 46 16.27 -4.18 0.92
N GLU A 47 15.49 -4.40 -0.15
CA GLU A 47 15.93 -5.13 -1.35
C GLU A 47 17.16 -4.47 -1.98
N LYS A 48 17.17 -3.14 -2.07
CA LYS A 48 18.29 -2.38 -2.62
C LYS A 48 19.54 -2.42 -1.72
N ASN A 49 19.35 -2.49 -0.40
CA ASN A 49 20.44 -2.63 0.56
C ASN A 49 21.00 -4.07 0.64
N ASN A 50 20.50 -5.00 -0.19
CA ASN A 50 20.92 -6.40 -0.24
C ASN A 50 20.83 -7.08 1.14
N VAL A 51 19.84 -6.67 1.94
CA VAL A 51 19.57 -7.30 3.24
C VAL A 51 19.14 -8.74 2.96
N PRO A 52 19.75 -9.76 3.60
CA PRO A 52 19.34 -11.14 3.41
C PRO A 52 17.86 -11.27 3.76
N THR A 53 17.07 -11.67 2.77
CA THR A 53 15.59 -11.76 2.82
C THR A 53 15.04 -12.80 3.80
N ASP A 54 15.93 -13.47 4.55
CA ASP A 54 15.61 -14.37 5.66
C ASP A 54 15.29 -13.60 6.96
N ASP A 55 15.48 -12.27 6.98
CA ASP A 55 15.11 -11.43 8.10
C ASP A 55 13.59 -11.54 8.35
N GLU A 56 13.21 -12.03 9.54
CA GLU A 56 11.81 -12.21 9.97
C GLU A 56 10.99 -10.94 9.71
N HIS A 57 11.63 -9.79 9.89
CA HIS A 57 11.10 -8.46 9.60
C HIS A 57 10.63 -8.29 8.14
N PHE A 58 11.41 -8.76 7.16
CA PHE A 58 11.06 -8.66 5.75
C PHE A 58 9.87 -9.56 5.40
N ASN A 59 9.80 -10.74 5.99
CA ASN A 59 8.63 -11.61 5.87
C ASN A 59 7.38 -10.99 6.50
N GLU A 60 7.50 -10.36 7.68
CA GLU A 60 6.40 -9.62 8.31
C GLU A 60 5.95 -8.45 7.42
N MET A 61 6.87 -7.68 6.86
CA MET A 61 6.54 -6.61 5.92
C MET A 61 5.78 -7.15 4.70
N LYS A 62 6.22 -8.23 4.07
CA LYS A 62 5.47 -8.81 2.94
C LYS A 62 4.07 -9.26 3.34
N LYS A 63 3.90 -9.84 4.53
CA LYS A 63 2.59 -10.23 5.08
C LYS A 63 1.70 -9.00 5.32
N HIS A 64 2.22 -7.96 5.96
CA HIS A 64 1.52 -6.70 6.18
C HIS A 64 1.11 -6.03 4.86
N ARG A 65 2.03 -5.99 3.88
CA ARG A 65 1.74 -5.45 2.55
C ARG A 65 0.58 -6.18 1.88
N ALA A 66 0.57 -7.52 1.96
CA ALA A 66 -0.50 -8.34 1.41
C ALA A 66 -1.83 -8.09 2.14
N ALA A 67 -1.82 -8.03 3.47
CA ALA A 67 -3.00 -7.76 4.29
C ALA A 67 -3.60 -6.37 4.00
N LEU A 68 -2.76 -5.34 3.88
CA LEU A 68 -3.18 -4.00 3.51
C LEU A 68 -3.77 -3.95 2.11
N LYS A 69 -3.12 -4.61 1.14
CA LYS A 69 -3.64 -4.71 -0.23
C LYS A 69 -5.02 -5.37 -0.24
N ASP A 70 -5.20 -6.48 0.48
CA ASP A 70 -6.48 -7.19 0.56
C ASP A 70 -7.56 -6.32 1.22
N ALA A 71 -7.25 -5.66 2.33
CA ALA A 71 -8.18 -4.75 3.01
C ALA A 71 -8.59 -3.56 2.12
N LEU A 72 -7.62 -2.94 1.43
CA LEU A 72 -7.88 -1.85 0.50
C LEU A 72 -8.72 -2.34 -0.70
N TYR A 73 -8.41 -3.51 -1.25
CA TYR A 73 -9.17 -4.10 -2.34
C TYR A 73 -10.60 -4.45 -1.92
N ALA A 74 -10.79 -5.00 -0.72
CA ALA A 74 -12.12 -5.27 -0.16
C ALA A 74 -12.95 -3.99 -0.03
N ARG A 75 -12.34 -2.87 0.41
CA ARG A 75 -13.00 -1.55 0.46
C ARG A 75 -13.37 -1.05 -0.92
N LEU A 76 -12.49 -1.19 -1.91
CA LEU A 76 -12.76 -0.79 -3.29
C LEU A 76 -13.91 -1.59 -3.93
N LYS A 77 -14.03 -2.88 -3.58
CA LYS A 77 -15.05 -3.80 -4.08
C LYS A 77 -16.39 -3.71 -3.32
N ALA A 78 -16.38 -3.31 -2.05
CA ALA A 78 -17.58 -3.25 -1.21
C ALA A 78 -18.54 -2.10 -1.55
N GLU A 79 -18.15 -1.22 -2.47
CA GLU A 79 -18.91 -0.02 -2.87
C GLU A 79 -19.45 -0.12 -4.30
#